data_AF-A0A369W4I9-F1
#
_entry.id   AF-A0A369W4I9-F1
#
_cell.length_a   1.000
_cell.length_b   1.000
_cell.length_c   1.000
_cell.angle_alpha   90.00
_cell.angle_beta   90.00
_cell.angle_gamma   90.00
#
_symmetry.space_group_name_H-M   'P 1'
#
loop_
_entity.id
_entity.type
_entity.pdbx_description
1 polymer ?
#
loop_
_entity_poly.entity_id
_entity_poly.type
_entity_poly.pdbx_seq_one_letter_code
_entity_poly.pdbx_strand_id
1 'polypeptide(L)'
;MQANVMEVPMPRPLLSSLLVIAATLPLFTAPARGEAGGDFAQRANALCRDIIAARDHTVMDGAQRGMLDLVIEAMQGKEPPTPERAAELAALLEASRDELAASLDALRAIAPEDAHTARHVDTLLADARHKIDIREARLDLLARADAPDWQWPLETGLDIPEGPSGAEIEAAWQALGFAQRDCQYLFYSPGLPAGYGPYWAEAAAICATVYERRLTQPFTDWQRAALDALVTVMSGDVPAPDAAEPIGSLAAEWTRTAGDFAAISPETTPVPQAWEALLASMASNAKLYTARAEAIAARDEDGLRAAFIDARPSGFDAASVGMEESSCRALANLS
;
A
#
# COMPACT_ATOMS: atom_id res chain seq x y z
N MET A 1 43.13 -51.18 -37.99
CA MET A 1 42.70 -49.80 -37.66
C MET A 1 41.19 -49.74 -37.80
N GLN A 2 40.46 -49.92 -36.71
CA GLN A 2 39.01 -49.72 -36.63
C GLN A 2 38.80 -48.65 -35.55
N ALA A 3 38.18 -47.54 -35.93
CA ALA A 3 37.83 -46.46 -35.02
C ALA A 3 36.51 -46.83 -34.31
N ASN A 4 36.57 -46.96 -32.99
CA ASN A 4 35.39 -47.01 -32.13
C ASN A 4 34.80 -45.60 -32.02
N VAL A 5 33.58 -45.42 -32.53
CA VAL A 5 32.76 -44.24 -32.26
C VAL A 5 31.97 -44.54 -30.99
N MET A 6 32.28 -43.84 -29.90
CA MET A 6 31.44 -43.82 -28.71
C MET A 6 30.29 -42.85 -28.94
N GLU A 7 29.06 -43.35 -28.91
CA GLU A 7 27.86 -42.53 -28.78
C GLU A 7 27.80 -41.98 -27.34
N VAL A 8 27.88 -40.66 -27.21
CA VAL A 8 27.62 -39.95 -25.96
C VAL A 8 26.14 -39.54 -25.96
N PRO A 9 25.31 -39.99 -25.00
CA PRO A 9 23.94 -39.52 -24.90
C PRO A 9 23.94 -38.08 -24.35
N MET A 10 23.35 -37.15 -25.11
CA MET A 10 23.12 -35.78 -24.66
C MET A 10 22.06 -35.75 -23.54
N PRO A 11 22.30 -35.03 -22.42
CA PRO A 11 21.27 -34.78 -21.43
C PRO A 11 20.28 -33.73 -21.97
N ARG A 12 18.98 -34.04 -21.89
CA ARG A 12 17.89 -33.08 -22.10
C ARG A 12 18.02 -31.92 -21.08
N PRO A 13 18.08 -30.65 -21.49
CA PRO A 13 18.10 -29.55 -20.55
C PRO A 13 16.70 -28.92 -20.36
N LEU A 14 16.40 -28.56 -19.11
CA LEU A 14 15.61 -27.37 -18.73
C LEU A 14 14.10 -27.35 -19.01
N LEU A 15 13.33 -28.29 -18.45
CA LEU A 15 11.88 -28.09 -18.21
C LEU A 15 11.52 -27.99 -16.72
N SER A 16 12.44 -28.30 -15.80
CA SER A 16 12.14 -28.39 -14.37
C SER A 16 12.29 -27.08 -13.58
N SER A 17 12.86 -26.03 -14.18
CA SER A 17 13.13 -24.76 -13.46
C SER A 17 12.08 -23.67 -13.67
N LEU A 18 11.11 -23.86 -14.57
CA LEU A 18 10.03 -22.89 -14.82
C LEU A 18 8.78 -23.16 -13.97
N LEU A 19 8.64 -24.35 -13.38
CA LEU A 19 7.47 -24.70 -12.56
C LEU A 19 7.49 -24.09 -11.14
N VAL A 20 8.59 -23.46 -10.72
CA VAL A 20 8.72 -22.88 -9.37
C VAL A 20 8.24 -21.42 -9.31
N ILE A 21 8.08 -20.73 -10.44
CA ILE A 21 7.67 -19.30 -10.45
C ILE A 21 6.14 -19.14 -10.41
N ALA A 22 5.37 -20.14 -10.84
CA ALA A 22 3.90 -20.08 -10.76
C ALA A 22 3.35 -20.26 -9.32
N ALA A 23 4.17 -20.74 -8.38
CA ALA A 23 3.73 -21.07 -7.02
C ALA A 23 3.93 -19.93 -5.99
N THR A 24 4.44 -18.77 -6.40
CA THR A 24 4.63 -17.59 -5.53
C THR A 24 3.96 -16.33 -6.09
N LEU A 25 2.94 -16.48 -6.93
CA LEU A 25 1.93 -15.44 -7.05
C LEU A 25 1.03 -15.61 -5.83
N PRO A 26 0.97 -14.66 -4.87
CA PRO A 26 -0.08 -14.72 -3.87
C PRO A 26 -1.38 -14.82 -4.64
N LEU A 27 -2.20 -15.83 -4.33
CA LEU A 27 -3.59 -15.85 -4.71
C LEU A 27 -4.17 -14.59 -4.07
N PHE A 28 -4.15 -13.49 -4.82
CA PHE A 28 -4.73 -12.22 -4.44
C PHE A 28 -6.22 -12.51 -4.32
N THR A 29 -6.66 -12.83 -3.11
CA THR A 29 -8.07 -12.70 -2.77
C THR A 29 -8.35 -11.23 -2.94
N ALA A 30 -9.08 -10.88 -4.01
CA ALA A 30 -9.68 -9.57 -4.13
C ALA A 30 -10.34 -9.26 -2.78
N PRO A 31 -10.14 -8.06 -2.20
CA PRO A 31 -10.83 -7.70 -0.98
C PRO A 31 -12.31 -7.99 -1.22
N ALA A 32 -12.91 -8.82 -0.36
CA ALA A 32 -14.33 -9.09 -0.45
C ALA A 32 -15.01 -7.73 -0.47
N ARG A 33 -15.78 -7.46 -1.52
CA ARG A 33 -16.61 -6.25 -1.58
C ARG A 33 -17.45 -6.29 -0.31
N GLY A 34 -17.12 -5.46 0.67
CA GLY A 34 -17.97 -5.29 1.84
C GLY A 34 -19.34 -4.96 1.29
N GLU A 35 -20.34 -5.81 1.58
CA GLU A 35 -21.71 -5.60 1.11
C GLU A 35 -22.29 -4.27 1.63
N ALA A 36 -21.64 -3.67 2.62
CA ALA A 36 -21.85 -2.33 3.11
C ALA A 36 -20.62 -1.45 2.82
N GLY A 37 -20.79 -0.28 2.20
CA GLY A 37 -19.87 0.83 2.47
C GLY A 37 -19.11 1.49 1.32
N GLY A 38 -19.49 1.35 0.04
CA GLY A 38 -18.82 2.10 -1.04
C GLY A 38 -18.74 3.61 -0.77
N ASP A 39 -19.86 4.22 -0.38
CA ASP A 39 -19.93 5.65 -0.07
C ASP A 39 -19.22 6.02 1.24
N PHE A 40 -19.49 5.27 2.33
CA PHE A 40 -18.83 5.50 3.61
C PHE A 40 -17.30 5.37 3.51
N ALA A 41 -16.81 4.29 2.88
CA ALA A 41 -15.39 4.03 2.75
C ALA A 41 -14.68 5.10 1.92
N GLN A 42 -15.32 5.56 0.85
CA GLN A 42 -14.80 6.64 0.02
C GLN A 42 -14.70 7.96 0.80
N ARG A 43 -15.78 8.35 1.52
CA ARG A 43 -15.80 9.57 2.34
C ARG A 43 -14.78 9.51 3.47
N ALA A 44 -14.67 8.38 4.16
CA ALA A 44 -13.71 8.21 5.24
C ALA A 44 -12.26 8.27 4.72
N ASN A 45 -11.91 7.54 3.65
CA ASN A 45 -10.56 7.61 3.09
C ASN A 45 -10.21 9.01 2.56
N ALA A 46 -11.18 9.73 2.00
CA ALA A 46 -10.97 11.13 1.62
C ALA A 46 -10.64 12.00 2.84
N LEU A 47 -11.39 11.90 3.94
CA LEU A 47 -11.08 12.62 5.18
C LEU A 47 -9.70 12.22 5.72
N CYS A 48 -9.39 10.93 5.78
CA CYS A 48 -8.09 10.44 6.26
C CYS A 48 -6.94 11.02 5.44
N ARG A 49 -7.08 11.07 4.11
CA ARG A 49 -6.10 11.68 3.20
C ARG A 49 -5.92 13.17 3.49
N ASP A 50 -7.01 13.91 3.66
CA ASP A 50 -6.96 15.35 3.92
C ASP A 50 -6.28 15.65 5.26
N ILE A 51 -6.54 14.83 6.30
CA ILE A 51 -5.86 14.94 7.60
C ILE A 51 -4.36 14.64 7.46
N ILE A 52 -3.99 13.55 6.79
CA ILE A 52 -2.58 13.18 6.56
C ILE A 52 -1.84 14.28 5.79
N ALA A 53 -2.50 14.90 4.80
CA ALA A 53 -1.91 15.97 4.01
C ALA A 53 -1.71 17.27 4.78
N ALA A 54 -2.56 17.55 5.78
CA ALA A 54 -2.50 18.75 6.61
C ALA A 54 -1.65 18.60 7.89
N ARG A 55 -1.33 17.36 8.27
CA ARG A 55 -0.55 17.00 9.46
C ARG A 55 0.85 17.61 9.46
N ASP A 56 1.30 18.05 10.64
CA ASP A 56 2.67 18.53 10.78
C ASP A 56 3.64 17.35 10.85
N HIS A 57 4.32 17.12 9.72
CA HIS A 57 5.31 16.06 9.60
C HIS A 57 6.44 16.15 10.61
N THR A 58 6.91 17.35 10.93
CA THR A 58 8.04 17.52 11.84
C THR A 58 7.64 17.16 13.28
N VAL A 59 6.43 17.54 13.68
CA VAL A 59 5.89 17.19 15.00
C VAL A 59 5.70 15.69 15.12
N MET A 60 5.02 15.07 14.15
CA MET A 60 4.64 13.66 14.24
C MET A 60 5.84 12.72 14.06
N ASP A 61 6.70 12.96 13.07
CA ASP A 61 7.95 12.19 12.89
C ASP A 61 8.90 12.40 14.09
N GLY A 62 9.04 13.64 14.56
CA GLY A 62 9.87 13.97 15.73
C GLY A 62 9.42 13.23 17.00
N ALA A 63 8.10 13.23 17.28
CA ALA A 63 7.54 12.50 18.41
C ALA A 63 7.78 10.98 18.28
N GLN A 64 7.52 10.39 17.10
CA GLN A 64 7.71 8.95 16.85
C GLN A 64 9.17 8.53 17.01
N ARG A 65 10.10 9.26 16.39
CA ARG A 65 11.54 8.99 16.50
C ARG A 65 12.04 9.16 17.93
N GLY A 66 11.65 10.25 18.60
CA GLY A 66 12.05 10.48 19.98
C GLY A 66 11.59 9.38 20.93
N MET A 67 10.37 8.86 20.77
CA MET A 67 9.90 7.70 21.54
C MET A 67 10.72 6.44 21.25
N LEU A 68 10.99 6.16 19.97
CA LEU A 68 11.75 4.98 19.56
C LEU A 68 13.19 5.04 20.06
N ASP A 69 13.83 6.21 19.97
CA ASP A 69 15.18 6.43 20.46
C ASP A 69 15.27 6.13 21.96
N LEU A 70 14.32 6.62 22.76
CA LEU A 70 14.29 6.31 24.20
C LEU A 70 14.04 4.82 24.48
N VAL A 71 13.26 4.12 23.66
CA VAL A 71 13.12 2.65 23.77
C VAL A 71 14.46 1.97 23.51
N ILE A 72 15.15 2.33 22.43
CA ILE A 72 16.45 1.75 22.07
C ILE A 72 17.49 2.04 23.16
N GLU A 73 17.52 3.27 23.68
CA GLU A 73 18.45 3.68 24.74
C GLU A 73 18.19 2.94 26.06
N ALA A 74 16.92 2.78 26.45
CA ALA A 74 16.56 2.01 27.63
C ALA A 74 16.93 0.53 27.49
N MET A 75 16.71 -0.08 26.32
CA MET A 75 17.17 -1.45 26.03
C MET A 75 18.69 -1.60 26.10
N GLN A 76 19.44 -0.52 25.84
CA GLN A 76 20.89 -0.47 25.96
C GLN A 76 21.37 -0.16 27.39
N GLY A 77 20.46 0.03 28.34
CA GLY A 77 20.79 0.38 29.73
C GLY A 77 21.43 1.75 29.88
N LYS A 78 21.10 2.70 28.99
CA LYS A 78 21.58 4.08 29.09
C LYS A 78 20.85 4.84 30.20
N GLU A 79 21.47 5.92 30.64
CA GLU A 79 20.89 6.85 31.60
C GLU A 79 19.62 7.52 31.05
N PRO A 80 18.72 8.00 31.93
CA PRO A 80 17.56 8.81 31.53
C PRO A 80 17.94 10.00 30.64
N PRO A 81 17.02 10.51 29.80
CA PRO A 81 17.28 11.70 28.99
C PRO A 81 17.59 12.91 29.89
N THR A 82 18.40 13.84 29.37
CA THR A 82 18.63 15.11 30.07
C THR A 82 17.32 15.90 30.20
N PRO A 83 17.18 16.80 31.18
CA PRO A 83 15.97 17.61 31.35
C PRO A 83 15.57 18.38 30.08
N GLU A 84 16.55 18.89 29.33
CA GLU A 84 16.30 19.61 28.07
C GLU A 84 15.71 18.68 27.01
N ARG A 85 16.29 17.49 26.82
CA ARG A 85 15.79 16.49 25.86
C ARG A 85 14.41 15.96 26.25
N ALA A 86 14.18 15.77 27.55
CA ALA A 86 12.88 15.36 28.07
C ALA A 86 11.80 16.44 27.79
N ALA A 87 12.13 17.72 27.99
CA ALA A 87 11.22 18.83 27.71
C ALA A 87 10.92 18.98 26.20
N GLU A 88 11.94 18.85 25.35
CA GLU A 88 11.78 18.88 23.89
C GLU A 88 10.87 17.75 23.40
N LEU A 89 11.11 16.52 23.88
CA LEU A 89 10.26 15.38 23.51
C LEU A 89 8.84 15.50 24.07
N ALA A 90 8.68 16.04 25.28
CA ALA A 90 7.35 16.27 25.86
C ALA A 90 6.52 17.21 24.99
N ALA A 91 7.10 18.32 24.52
CA ALA A 91 6.41 19.25 23.62
C ALA A 91 5.98 18.58 22.30
N LEU A 92 6.83 17.74 21.71
CA LEU A 92 6.49 16.97 20.50
C LEU A 92 5.37 15.96 20.77
N LEU A 93 5.40 15.26 21.91
CA LEU A 93 4.39 14.28 22.29
C LEU A 93 3.03 14.91 22.62
N GLU A 94 3.02 16.07 23.27
CA GLU A 94 1.79 16.85 23.50
C GLU A 94 1.14 17.26 22.18
N ALA A 95 1.93 17.85 21.26
CA ALA A 95 1.42 18.26 19.96
C ALA A 95 0.95 17.05 19.12
N SER A 96 1.71 15.94 19.14
CA SER A 96 1.31 14.69 18.48
C SER A 96 0.02 14.11 19.07
N ARG A 97 -0.12 14.08 20.41
CA ARG A 97 -1.34 13.62 21.09
C ARG A 97 -2.55 14.45 20.67
N ASP A 98 -2.42 15.78 20.68
CA ASP A 98 -3.51 16.69 20.35
C ASP A 98 -3.94 16.55 18.88
N GLU A 99 -2.99 16.33 17.98
CA GLU A 99 -3.28 16.07 16.57
C GLU A 99 -3.98 14.72 16.36
N LEU A 100 -3.55 13.66 17.06
CA LEU A 100 -4.24 12.37 17.03
C LEU A 100 -5.65 12.47 17.62
N ALA A 101 -5.85 13.25 18.68
CA ALA A 101 -7.17 13.51 19.26
C ALA A 101 -8.08 14.25 18.27
N ALA A 102 -7.58 15.28 17.59
CA ALA A 102 -8.31 15.98 16.53
C ALA A 102 -8.67 15.05 15.36
N SER A 103 -7.74 14.16 14.96
CA SER A 103 -7.96 13.15 13.91
C SER A 103 -9.06 12.15 14.31
N LEU A 104 -9.05 11.71 15.58
CA LEU A 104 -10.06 10.82 16.15
C LEU A 104 -11.45 11.47 16.15
N ASP A 105 -11.55 12.73 16.57
CA ASP A 105 -12.82 13.46 16.62
C ASP A 105 -13.36 13.75 15.22
N ALA A 106 -12.49 14.04 14.24
CA ALA A 106 -12.87 14.19 12.85
C ALA A 106 -13.46 12.89 12.28
N LEU A 107 -12.85 11.73 12.57
CA LEU A 107 -13.38 10.43 12.15
C LEU A 107 -14.72 10.09 12.82
N ARG A 108 -14.86 10.38 14.13
CA ARG A 108 -16.13 10.19 14.86
C ARG A 108 -17.29 10.96 14.26
N ALA A 109 -17.02 12.11 13.63
CA ALA A 109 -18.04 12.91 12.98
C ALA A 109 -18.62 12.25 11.71
N ILE A 110 -17.92 11.25 11.13
CA ILE A 110 -18.45 10.46 10.02
C ILE A 110 -19.30 9.32 10.57
N ALA A 111 -20.62 9.51 10.54
CA ALA A 111 -21.56 8.49 10.98
C ALA A 111 -21.58 7.29 10.01
N PRO A 112 -21.40 6.04 10.51
CA PRO A 112 -21.68 4.84 9.75
C PRO A 112 -23.20 4.69 9.53
N GLU A 113 -23.59 4.11 8.40
CA GLU A 113 -25.01 4.01 8.01
C GLU A 113 -25.72 2.79 8.62
N ASP A 114 -24.95 1.78 9.04
CA ASP A 114 -25.48 0.55 9.62
C ASP A 114 -24.64 0.05 10.81
N ALA A 115 -25.27 -0.83 11.60
CA ALA A 115 -24.70 -1.36 12.83
C ALA A 115 -23.51 -2.31 12.60
N HIS A 116 -23.36 -2.90 11.41
CA HIS A 116 -22.22 -3.75 11.09
C HIS A 116 -20.98 -2.88 10.83
N THR A 117 -21.08 -1.88 9.97
CA THR A 117 -20.04 -0.87 9.76
C THR A 117 -19.68 -0.16 11.07
N ALA A 118 -20.68 0.20 11.89
CA ALA A 118 -20.44 0.86 13.17
C ALA A 118 -19.52 0.09 14.11
N ARG A 119 -19.68 -1.24 14.23
CA ARG A 119 -18.81 -2.05 15.09
C ARG A 119 -17.35 -2.03 14.64
N HIS A 120 -17.10 -2.10 13.33
CA HIS A 120 -15.74 -2.04 12.81
C HIS A 120 -15.15 -0.64 12.97
N VAL A 121 -15.96 0.42 12.82
CA VAL A 121 -15.54 1.79 13.12
C VAL A 121 -15.17 1.91 14.60
N ASP A 122 -15.98 1.39 15.51
CA ASP A 122 -15.70 1.41 16.95
C ASP A 122 -14.36 0.72 17.28
N THR A 123 -14.03 -0.41 16.64
CA THR A 123 -12.72 -1.05 16.76
C THR A 123 -11.58 -0.12 16.37
N LEU A 124 -11.69 0.58 15.24
CA LEU A 124 -10.64 1.50 14.79
C LEU A 124 -10.54 2.76 15.66
N LEU A 125 -11.67 3.27 16.16
CA LEU A 125 -11.69 4.38 17.11
C LEU A 125 -11.08 4.00 18.46
N ALA A 126 -11.24 2.74 18.89
CA ALA A 126 -10.59 2.21 20.09
C ALA A 126 -9.06 2.08 19.90
N ASP A 127 -8.59 1.60 18.75
CA ASP A 127 -7.15 1.59 18.44
C ASP A 127 -6.56 3.01 18.41
N ALA A 128 -7.25 3.95 17.78
CA ALA A 128 -6.85 5.34 17.76
C ALA A 128 -6.77 5.95 19.18
N ARG A 129 -7.74 5.62 20.04
CA ARG A 129 -7.73 6.05 21.45
C ARG A 129 -6.55 5.44 22.21
N HIS A 130 -6.30 4.15 22.06
CA HIS A 130 -5.15 3.46 22.67
C HIS A 130 -3.83 4.17 22.34
N LYS A 131 -3.66 4.64 21.09
CA LYS A 131 -2.47 5.41 20.70
C LYS A 131 -2.34 6.75 21.40
N ILE A 132 -3.44 7.42 21.70
CA ILE A 132 -3.47 8.66 22.49
C ILE A 132 -3.06 8.36 23.93
N ASP A 133 -3.64 7.30 24.52
CA ASP A 133 -3.35 6.85 25.88
C ASP A 133 -1.84 6.50 26.04
N ILE A 134 -1.22 5.90 25.01
CA ILE A 134 0.24 5.71 24.97
C ILE A 134 0.99 7.05 25.09
N ARG A 135 0.62 8.09 24.32
CA ARG A 135 1.30 9.40 24.41
C ARG A 135 1.12 10.00 25.79
N GLU A 136 -0.09 9.93 26.35
CA GLU A 136 -0.39 10.45 27.70
C GLU A 136 0.47 9.75 28.77
N ALA A 137 0.54 8.42 28.76
CA ALA A 137 1.38 7.68 29.69
C ALA A 137 2.88 8.00 29.51
N ARG A 138 3.35 8.22 28.27
CA ARG A 138 4.73 8.65 28.01
C ARG A 138 5.01 10.07 28.51
N LEU A 139 4.06 10.99 28.40
CA LEU A 139 4.18 12.34 28.96
C LEU A 139 4.30 12.31 30.48
N ASP A 140 3.49 11.49 31.16
CA ASP A 140 3.56 11.30 32.61
C ASP A 140 4.89 10.69 33.07
N LEU A 141 5.55 9.90 32.21
CA LEU A 141 6.89 9.38 32.46
C LEU A 141 7.95 10.46 32.28
N LEU A 142 7.89 11.26 31.22
CA LEU A 142 8.84 12.36 31.00
C LEU A 142 8.78 13.42 32.10
N ALA A 143 7.58 13.69 32.64
CA ALA A 143 7.40 14.60 33.78
C ALA A 143 8.12 14.15 35.07
N ARG A 144 8.58 12.90 35.13
CA ARG A 144 9.28 12.29 36.27
C ARG A 144 10.68 11.78 35.88
N ALA A 145 11.27 12.31 34.80
CA ALA A 145 12.57 11.86 34.29
C ALA A 145 13.75 12.05 35.27
N ASP A 146 13.58 12.88 36.30
CA ASP A 146 14.55 13.10 37.38
C ASP A 146 14.46 12.07 38.52
N ALA A 147 13.46 11.18 38.50
CA ALA A 147 13.29 10.15 39.51
C ALA A 147 14.41 9.09 39.43
N PRO A 148 14.94 8.63 40.58
CA PRO A 148 16.06 7.69 40.62
C PRO A 148 15.74 6.27 40.10
N ASP A 149 14.47 5.92 40.02
CA ASP A 149 13.94 4.65 39.49
C ASP A 149 13.29 4.81 38.10
N TRP A 150 13.51 5.95 37.44
CA TRP A 150 12.96 6.20 36.12
C TRP A 150 13.46 5.18 35.10
N GLN A 151 12.52 4.67 34.30
CA GLN A 151 12.78 3.81 33.16
C GLN A 151 11.80 4.14 32.05
N TRP A 152 12.26 4.02 30.80
CA TRP A 152 11.39 4.08 29.63
C TRP A 152 10.92 2.66 29.30
N PRO A 153 9.69 2.24 29.67
CA PRO A 153 9.24 0.88 29.42
C PRO A 153 9.00 0.64 27.92
N LEU A 154 8.83 -0.62 27.52
CA LEU A 154 8.15 -0.92 26.26
C LEU A 154 6.65 -0.58 26.36
N GLU A 155 5.94 -0.54 25.24
CA GLU A 155 4.48 -0.30 25.25
C GLU A 155 3.74 -1.27 26.18
N THR A 156 4.11 -2.56 26.15
CA THR A 156 3.55 -3.60 27.02
C THR A 156 3.81 -3.41 28.52
N GLY A 157 4.68 -2.47 28.88
CA GLY A 157 4.98 -2.12 30.27
C GLY A 157 4.33 -0.81 30.73
N LEU A 158 3.52 -0.17 29.89
CA LEU A 158 2.72 0.99 30.27
C LEU A 158 1.45 0.55 31.01
N ASP A 159 1.10 1.28 32.07
CA ASP A 159 -0.15 1.08 32.81
C ASP A 159 -1.30 1.82 32.09
N ILE A 160 -1.72 1.27 30.95
CA ILE A 160 -2.82 1.78 30.12
C ILE A 160 -3.76 0.63 29.76
N PRO A 161 -5.05 0.91 29.46
CA PRO A 161 -5.97 -0.11 28.98
C PRO A 161 -5.43 -0.82 27.74
N GLU A 162 -5.66 -2.13 27.64
CA GLU A 162 -5.31 -2.86 26.42
C GLU A 162 -6.19 -2.39 25.25
N GLY A 163 -5.54 -2.05 24.13
CA GLY A 163 -6.21 -1.76 22.87
C GLY A 163 -6.71 -3.02 22.15
N PRO A 164 -7.44 -2.86 21.03
CA PRO A 164 -7.82 -3.98 20.18
C PRO A 164 -6.60 -4.75 19.68
N SER A 165 -6.75 -6.06 19.50
CA SER A 165 -5.68 -6.90 18.95
C SER A 165 -5.40 -6.57 17.49
N GLY A 166 -4.18 -6.85 17.02
CA GLY A 166 -3.82 -6.63 15.62
C GLY A 166 -4.71 -7.40 14.62
N ALA A 167 -5.24 -8.56 15.02
CA ALA A 167 -6.16 -9.33 14.18
C ALA A 167 -7.54 -8.66 14.08
N GLU A 168 -8.04 -8.04 15.16
CA GLU A 168 -9.29 -7.29 15.15
C GLU A 168 -9.17 -6.01 14.30
N ILE A 169 -8.04 -5.32 14.40
CA ILE A 169 -7.73 -4.13 13.60
C ILE A 169 -7.68 -4.48 12.11
N GLU A 170 -6.94 -5.52 11.72
CA GLU A 170 -6.86 -5.96 10.33
C GLU A 170 -8.23 -6.37 9.78
N ALA A 171 -9.02 -7.12 10.56
CA ALA A 171 -10.37 -7.49 10.17
C ALA A 171 -11.28 -6.26 9.97
N ALA A 172 -11.16 -5.25 10.83
CA ALA A 172 -11.90 -3.99 10.69
C ALA A 172 -11.46 -3.21 9.44
N TRP A 173 -10.15 -3.11 9.15
CA TRP A 173 -9.67 -2.48 7.93
C TRP A 173 -10.19 -3.15 6.66
N GLN A 174 -10.19 -4.49 6.62
CA GLN A 174 -10.73 -5.23 5.50
C GLN A 174 -12.24 -5.01 5.35
N ALA A 175 -13.01 -5.13 6.44
CA ALA A 175 -14.46 -4.97 6.43
C ALA A 175 -14.92 -3.58 6.00
N LEU A 176 -14.17 -2.54 6.39
CA LEU A 176 -14.47 -1.14 6.06
C LEU A 176 -13.90 -0.71 4.70
N GLY A 177 -13.14 -1.57 4.02
CA GLY A 177 -12.44 -1.19 2.79
C GLY A 177 -11.39 -0.11 3.02
N PHE A 178 -10.72 -0.12 4.18
CA PHE A 178 -9.61 0.77 4.55
C PHE A 178 -8.24 0.10 4.37
N ALA A 179 -8.21 -1.22 4.22
CA ALA A 179 -6.98 -1.97 4.03
C ALA A 179 -6.19 -1.44 2.83
N GLN A 180 -4.93 -1.11 3.09
CA GLN A 180 -3.93 -0.55 2.19
C GLN A 180 -4.30 0.83 1.62
N ARG A 181 -5.20 1.55 2.29
CA ARG A 181 -5.70 2.88 1.88
C ARG A 181 -5.46 3.93 2.95
N ASP A 182 -5.81 5.17 2.63
CA ASP A 182 -5.51 6.37 3.42
C ASP A 182 -5.89 6.20 4.92
N CYS A 183 -7.04 5.61 5.24
CA CYS A 183 -7.45 5.42 6.63
C CYS A 183 -6.65 4.36 7.42
N GLN A 184 -5.99 3.40 6.77
CA GLN A 184 -5.07 2.49 7.47
C GLN A 184 -3.89 3.26 8.08
N TYR A 185 -3.45 4.33 7.41
CA TYR A 185 -2.25 5.07 7.79
C TYR A 185 -2.54 6.26 8.70
N LEU A 186 -3.80 6.67 8.87
CA LEU A 186 -4.18 7.90 9.57
C LEU A 186 -3.53 8.06 10.95
N PHE A 187 -3.39 6.99 11.73
CA PHE A 187 -2.86 7.09 13.10
C PHE A 187 -1.38 6.69 13.23
N TYR A 188 -0.71 6.42 12.12
CA TYR A 188 0.69 5.98 12.09
C TYR A 188 1.57 6.84 11.17
N SER A 189 1.00 7.38 10.10
CA SER A 189 1.73 8.23 9.17
C SER A 189 2.22 9.48 9.89
N PRO A 190 3.50 9.87 9.73
CA PRO A 190 3.96 11.16 10.19
C PRO A 190 3.31 12.31 9.39
N GLY A 191 2.59 12.05 8.29
CA GLY A 191 2.19 13.10 7.35
C GLY A 191 3.28 13.40 6.34
N LEU A 192 3.11 14.47 5.58
CA LEU A 192 3.93 14.71 4.38
C LEU A 192 5.14 15.61 4.66
N PRO A 193 6.35 15.24 4.19
CA PRO A 193 7.49 16.14 4.22
C PRO A 193 7.18 17.48 3.53
N ALA A 194 7.84 18.55 3.97
CA ALA A 194 7.65 19.87 3.39
C ALA A 194 7.87 19.85 1.87
N GLY A 195 6.92 20.42 1.12
CA GLY A 195 6.95 20.46 -0.35
C GLY A 195 6.26 19.29 -1.06
N TYR A 196 5.89 18.22 -0.35
CA TYR A 196 5.19 17.07 -0.94
C TYR A 196 3.66 17.23 -1.00
N GLY A 197 3.09 18.16 -0.21
CA GLY A 197 1.65 18.32 0.04
C GLY A 197 0.75 18.30 -1.21
N PRO A 198 0.86 19.30 -2.11
CA PRO A 198 -0.03 19.39 -3.27
C PRO A 198 0.05 18.19 -4.21
N TYR A 199 1.28 17.75 -4.50
CA TYR A 199 1.55 16.59 -5.36
C TYR A 199 0.94 15.31 -4.79
N TRP A 200 1.20 15.02 -3.51
CA TRP A 200 0.75 13.80 -2.87
C TRP A 200 -0.77 13.75 -2.77
N ALA A 201 -1.42 14.87 -2.42
CA ALA A 201 -2.87 14.94 -2.30
C ALA A 201 -3.55 14.63 -3.65
N GLU A 202 -3.03 15.17 -4.75
CA GLU A 202 -3.54 14.91 -6.09
C GLU A 202 -3.31 13.45 -6.52
N ALA A 203 -2.10 12.93 -6.30
CA ALA A 203 -1.77 11.54 -6.64
C ALA A 203 -2.57 10.53 -5.82
N ALA A 204 -2.70 10.73 -4.51
CA ALA A 204 -3.50 9.87 -3.64
C ALA A 204 -5.00 9.91 -4.02
N ALA A 205 -5.53 11.06 -4.43
CA ALA A 205 -6.90 11.16 -4.94
C ALA A 205 -7.10 10.42 -6.27
N ILE A 206 -6.11 10.48 -7.18
CA ILE A 206 -6.12 9.68 -8.41
C ILE A 206 -6.05 8.19 -8.08
N CYS A 207 -5.15 7.77 -7.19
CA CYS A 207 -5.06 6.38 -6.75
C CYS A 207 -6.38 5.86 -6.19
N ALA A 208 -7.05 6.65 -5.34
CA ALA A 208 -8.38 6.30 -4.84
C ALA A 208 -9.39 6.17 -5.99
N THR A 209 -9.39 7.09 -6.95
CA THR A 209 -10.29 7.05 -8.12
C THR A 209 -10.05 5.79 -8.97
N VAL A 210 -8.79 5.46 -9.26
CA VAL A 210 -8.42 4.27 -10.02
C VAL A 210 -8.81 3.00 -9.27
N TYR A 211 -8.57 2.95 -7.96
CA TYR A 211 -8.96 1.82 -7.10
C TYR A 211 -10.47 1.57 -7.17
N GLU A 212 -11.29 2.61 -6.92
CA GLU A 212 -12.76 2.48 -6.99
C GLU A 212 -13.24 2.10 -8.40
N ARG A 213 -12.61 2.66 -9.44
CA ARG A 213 -12.92 2.28 -10.82
C ARG A 213 -12.64 0.80 -11.09
N ARG A 214 -11.51 0.26 -10.61
CA ARG A 214 -11.17 -1.16 -10.77
C ARG A 214 -12.13 -2.06 -9.97
N LEU A 215 -12.60 -1.64 -8.80
CA LEU A 215 -13.59 -2.40 -8.01
C LEU A 215 -14.99 -2.47 -8.65
N THR A 216 -15.35 -1.46 -9.44
CA THR A 216 -16.65 -1.42 -10.15
C THR A 216 -16.63 -2.13 -11.50
N GLN A 217 -15.46 -2.62 -11.92
CA GLN A 217 -15.23 -3.30 -13.19
C GLN A 217 -14.87 -4.77 -12.95
N PRO A 218 -15.00 -5.65 -13.97
CA PRO A 218 -14.52 -7.03 -13.90
C PRO A 218 -12.99 -7.12 -14.01
N PHE A 219 -12.27 -6.21 -13.33
CA PHE A 219 -10.83 -6.05 -13.44
C PHE A 219 -10.06 -7.32 -13.04
N THR A 220 -10.47 -7.99 -11.95
CA THR A 220 -9.88 -9.27 -11.53
C THR A 220 -10.11 -10.38 -12.55
N ASP A 221 -11.28 -10.40 -13.22
CA ASP A 221 -11.54 -11.39 -14.27
C ASP A 221 -10.71 -11.11 -15.51
N TRP A 222 -10.46 -9.84 -15.83
CA TRP A 222 -9.55 -9.47 -16.90
C TRP A 222 -8.11 -9.89 -16.60
N GLN A 223 -7.63 -9.69 -15.38
CA GLN A 223 -6.31 -10.17 -14.93
C GLN A 223 -6.20 -11.69 -15.03
N ARG A 224 -7.25 -12.41 -14.61
CA ARG A 224 -7.30 -13.87 -14.73
C ARG A 224 -7.22 -14.32 -16.19
N ALA A 225 -7.98 -13.70 -17.09
CA ALA A 225 -7.92 -14.01 -18.52
C ALA A 225 -6.51 -13.79 -19.11
N ALA A 226 -5.81 -12.72 -18.70
CA ALA A 226 -4.43 -12.49 -19.13
C ALA A 226 -3.44 -13.53 -18.60
N LEU A 227 -3.62 -14.00 -17.35
CA LEU A 227 -2.81 -15.05 -16.75
C LEU A 227 -3.08 -16.41 -17.41
N ASP A 228 -4.34 -16.76 -17.64
CA ASP A 228 -4.72 -18.00 -18.31
C ASP A 228 -4.15 -18.04 -19.73
N ALA A 229 -4.25 -16.94 -20.49
CA ALA A 229 -3.65 -16.82 -21.81
C ALA A 229 -2.11 -16.98 -21.77
N LEU A 230 -1.44 -16.41 -20.76
CA LEU A 230 0.00 -16.61 -20.55
C LEU A 230 0.33 -18.09 -20.34
N VAL A 231 -0.41 -18.80 -19.49
CA VAL A 231 -0.21 -20.24 -19.24
C VAL A 231 -0.43 -21.06 -20.51
N THR A 232 -1.43 -20.72 -21.32
CA THR A 232 -1.69 -21.37 -22.61
C THR A 232 -0.50 -21.20 -23.57
N VAL A 233 -0.01 -19.97 -23.74
CA VAL A 233 1.16 -19.69 -24.62
C VAL A 233 2.42 -20.39 -24.10
N MET A 234 2.64 -20.41 -22.78
CA MET A 234 3.78 -21.13 -22.17
C MET A 234 3.72 -22.64 -22.40
N SER A 235 2.53 -23.19 -22.58
CA SER A 235 2.30 -24.61 -22.88
C SER A 235 2.48 -24.94 -24.37
N GLY A 236 2.70 -23.93 -25.22
CA GLY A 236 2.84 -24.07 -26.67
C GLY A 236 1.51 -24.03 -27.43
N ASP A 237 0.42 -23.66 -26.76
CA ASP A 237 -0.91 -23.56 -27.35
C ASP A 237 -1.29 -22.10 -27.68
N VAL A 238 -2.32 -21.95 -28.52
CA VAL A 238 -2.90 -20.64 -28.88
C VAL A 238 -4.12 -20.36 -27.99
N PRO A 239 -4.16 -19.23 -27.25
CA PRO A 239 -5.33 -18.82 -26.48
C PRO A 239 -6.60 -18.73 -27.34
N ALA A 240 -7.75 -18.96 -26.72
CA ALA A 240 -9.03 -18.80 -27.40
C ALA A 240 -9.24 -17.33 -27.84
N PRO A 241 -9.84 -17.05 -29.01
CA PRO A 241 -9.97 -15.69 -29.53
C PRO A 241 -10.77 -14.73 -28.64
N ASP A 242 -11.72 -15.25 -27.87
CA ASP A 242 -12.53 -14.49 -26.91
C ASP A 242 -11.71 -13.96 -25.72
N ALA A 243 -10.53 -14.51 -25.44
CA ALA A 243 -9.60 -13.95 -24.45
C ALA A 243 -9.05 -12.56 -24.84
N ALA A 244 -9.13 -12.17 -26.11
CA ALA A 244 -8.67 -10.86 -26.56
C ALA A 244 -9.46 -9.69 -25.95
N GLU A 245 -10.77 -9.83 -25.76
CA GLU A 245 -11.63 -8.78 -25.21
C GLU A 245 -11.27 -8.38 -23.76
N PRO A 246 -11.21 -9.31 -22.78
CA PRO A 246 -10.84 -8.95 -21.41
C PRO A 246 -9.40 -8.40 -21.32
N ILE A 247 -8.48 -8.91 -22.13
CA ILE A 247 -7.10 -8.39 -22.18
C ILE A 247 -7.05 -6.98 -22.79
N GLY A 248 -7.86 -6.72 -23.81
CA GLY A 248 -8.04 -5.36 -24.35
C GLY A 248 -8.65 -4.41 -23.31
N SER A 249 -9.52 -4.90 -22.44
CA SER A 249 -10.07 -4.11 -21.33
C SER A 249 -9.01 -3.76 -20.27
N LEU A 250 -8.06 -4.65 -19.97
CA LEU A 250 -6.88 -4.29 -19.17
C LEU A 250 -6.03 -3.21 -19.83
N ALA A 251 -5.80 -3.32 -21.14
CA ALA A 251 -5.05 -2.32 -21.88
C ALA A 251 -5.70 -0.93 -21.74
N ALA A 252 -7.02 -0.86 -21.96
CA ALA A 252 -7.78 0.38 -21.80
C ALA A 252 -7.72 0.93 -20.38
N GLU A 253 -7.80 0.08 -19.35
CA GLU A 253 -7.69 0.52 -17.96
C GLU A 253 -6.30 1.07 -17.62
N TRP A 254 -5.23 0.42 -18.10
CA TRP A 254 -3.87 0.94 -17.95
C TRP A 254 -3.65 2.25 -18.71
N THR A 255 -4.22 2.40 -19.91
CA THR A 255 -4.20 3.68 -20.65
C THR A 255 -4.89 4.79 -19.87
N ARG A 256 -6.08 4.52 -19.30
CA ARG A 256 -6.78 5.49 -18.45
C ARG A 256 -5.98 5.85 -17.21
N THR A 257 -5.45 4.84 -16.51
CA THR A 257 -4.60 5.04 -15.33
C THR A 257 -3.38 5.91 -15.67
N ALA A 258 -2.68 5.63 -16.76
CA ALA A 258 -1.55 6.44 -17.20
C ALA A 258 -1.97 7.90 -17.51
N GLY A 259 -3.14 8.08 -18.14
CA GLY A 259 -3.70 9.40 -18.42
C GLY A 259 -4.08 10.18 -17.15
N ASP A 260 -4.68 9.52 -16.17
CA ASP A 260 -5.06 10.12 -14.89
C ASP A 260 -3.80 10.67 -14.18
N PHE A 261 -2.74 9.87 -14.09
CA PHE A 261 -1.48 10.30 -13.46
C PHE A 261 -0.73 11.34 -14.28
N ALA A 262 -0.73 11.25 -15.61
CA ALA A 262 -0.06 12.23 -16.47
C ALA A 262 -0.68 13.64 -16.40
N ALA A 263 -1.87 13.79 -15.82
CA ALA A 263 -2.49 15.09 -15.58
C ALA A 263 -1.81 15.88 -14.45
N ILE A 264 -1.09 15.21 -13.53
CA ILE A 264 -0.35 15.89 -12.47
C ILE A 264 0.88 16.57 -13.06
N SER A 265 1.06 17.85 -12.74
CA SER A 265 2.19 18.64 -13.24
C SER A 265 3.53 18.09 -12.74
N PRO A 266 4.45 17.69 -13.63
CA PRO A 266 5.79 17.23 -13.25
C PRO A 266 6.60 18.28 -12.48
N GLU A 267 6.31 19.57 -12.70
CA GLU A 267 6.97 20.68 -12.01
C GLU A 267 6.67 20.73 -10.51
N THR A 268 5.57 20.09 -10.09
CA THR A 268 5.15 20.00 -8.69
C THR A 268 5.62 18.72 -8.00
N THR A 269 6.22 17.79 -8.76
CA THR A 269 6.64 16.49 -8.23
C THR A 269 8.03 16.62 -7.57
N PRO A 270 8.17 16.32 -6.26
CA PRO A 270 9.45 16.44 -5.56
C PRO A 270 10.50 15.39 -5.99
N VAL A 271 10.09 14.36 -6.73
CA VAL A 271 10.95 13.29 -7.27
C VAL A 271 10.72 13.07 -8.78
N PRO A 272 11.08 14.03 -9.65
CA PRO A 272 10.69 14.03 -11.06
C PRO A 272 11.10 12.76 -11.84
N GLN A 273 12.31 12.24 -11.59
CA GLN A 273 12.80 11.04 -12.29
C GLN A 273 12.02 9.78 -11.90
N ALA A 274 11.70 9.61 -10.60
CA ALA A 274 10.90 8.50 -10.13
C ALA A 274 9.47 8.60 -10.68
N TRP A 275 8.94 9.82 -10.78
CA TRP A 275 7.63 10.09 -11.38
C TRP A 275 7.57 9.75 -12.86
N GLU A 276 8.55 10.18 -13.65
CA GLU A 276 8.66 9.82 -15.07
C GLU A 276 8.77 8.31 -15.25
N ALA A 277 9.55 7.63 -14.41
CA ALA A 277 9.66 6.17 -14.42
C ALA A 277 8.31 5.49 -14.10
N LEU A 278 7.55 6.01 -13.14
CA LEU A 278 6.22 5.52 -12.81
C LEU A 278 5.25 5.69 -13.99
N LEU A 279 5.20 6.88 -14.60
CA LEU A 279 4.38 7.15 -15.80
C LEU A 279 4.75 6.22 -16.96
N ALA A 280 6.06 6.03 -17.19
CA ALA A 280 6.56 5.12 -18.21
C ALA A 280 6.16 3.66 -17.95
N SER A 281 6.17 3.22 -16.68
CA SER A 281 5.72 1.88 -16.28
C SER A 281 4.24 1.66 -16.65
N MET A 282 3.37 2.61 -16.32
CA MET A 282 1.93 2.50 -16.63
C MET A 282 1.67 2.50 -18.14
N ALA A 283 2.38 3.35 -18.89
CA ALA A 283 2.30 3.36 -20.35
C ALA A 283 2.85 2.08 -20.99
N SER A 284 3.90 1.49 -20.40
CA SER A 284 4.47 0.20 -20.82
C SER A 284 3.46 -0.94 -20.62
N ASN A 285 2.77 -0.98 -19.48
CA ASN A 285 1.70 -1.95 -19.22
C ASN A 285 0.56 -1.82 -20.24
N ALA A 286 0.10 -0.60 -20.52
CA ALA A 286 -0.92 -0.38 -21.55
C ALA A 286 -0.51 -0.94 -22.92
N LYS A 287 0.73 -0.67 -23.36
CA LYS A 287 1.27 -1.19 -24.63
C LYS A 287 1.38 -2.72 -24.62
N LEU A 288 1.84 -3.30 -23.52
CA LEU A 288 1.97 -4.75 -23.36
C LEU A 288 0.62 -5.44 -23.51
N TYR A 289 -0.42 -4.99 -22.78
CA TYR A 289 -1.74 -5.61 -22.86
C TYR A 289 -2.42 -5.36 -24.21
N THR A 290 -2.14 -4.23 -24.88
CA THR A 290 -2.58 -4.00 -26.27
C THR A 290 -1.99 -5.06 -27.19
N ALA A 291 -0.66 -5.23 -27.17
CA ALA A 291 0.04 -6.21 -28.02
C ALA A 291 -0.45 -7.65 -27.75
N ARG A 292 -0.72 -7.99 -26.49
CA ARG A 292 -1.29 -9.30 -26.12
C ARG A 292 -2.68 -9.52 -26.72
N ALA A 293 -3.57 -8.54 -26.61
CA ALA A 293 -4.91 -8.64 -27.19
C ALA A 293 -4.87 -8.75 -28.71
N GLU A 294 -4.03 -7.96 -29.38
CA GLU A 294 -3.83 -7.98 -30.83
C GLU A 294 -3.27 -9.32 -31.32
N ALA A 295 -2.26 -9.88 -30.63
CA ALA A 295 -1.67 -11.17 -30.98
C ALA A 295 -2.68 -12.33 -30.88
N ILE A 296 -3.55 -12.32 -29.86
CA ILE A 296 -4.63 -13.31 -29.71
C ILE A 296 -5.65 -13.15 -30.84
N ALA A 297 -6.10 -11.93 -31.11
CA ALA A 297 -7.08 -11.67 -32.16
C ALA A 297 -6.58 -12.05 -33.56
N ALA A 298 -5.29 -11.81 -33.84
CA ALA A 298 -4.64 -12.17 -35.09
C ALA A 298 -4.28 -13.66 -35.19
N ARG A 299 -4.27 -14.39 -34.07
CA ARG A 299 -3.74 -15.77 -33.95
C ARG A 299 -2.30 -15.88 -34.49
N ASP A 300 -1.50 -14.86 -34.22
CA ASP A 300 -0.09 -14.78 -34.64
C ASP A 300 0.79 -15.49 -33.60
N GLU A 301 1.31 -16.69 -33.92
CA GLU A 301 2.12 -17.49 -32.99
C GLU A 301 3.44 -16.80 -32.59
N ASP A 302 4.10 -16.13 -33.54
CA ASP A 302 5.33 -15.38 -33.26
C ASP A 302 5.01 -14.14 -32.42
N GLY A 303 3.91 -13.45 -32.73
CA GLY A 303 3.39 -12.33 -31.96
C GLY A 303 2.97 -12.72 -30.53
N LEU A 304 2.36 -13.89 -30.34
CA LEU A 304 1.97 -14.42 -29.04
C LEU A 304 3.20 -14.67 -28.16
N ARG A 305 4.25 -15.27 -28.72
CA ARG A 305 5.50 -15.48 -27.99
C ARG A 305 6.12 -14.14 -27.57
N ALA A 306 6.23 -13.19 -28.49
CA ALA A 306 6.80 -11.88 -28.19
C ALA A 306 6.01 -11.14 -27.09
N ALA A 307 4.68 -11.17 -27.16
CA ALA A 307 3.81 -10.43 -26.25
C ALA A 307 3.64 -11.06 -24.85
N PHE A 308 3.75 -12.39 -24.74
CA PHE A 308 3.54 -13.11 -23.46
C PHE A 308 4.82 -13.62 -22.81
N ILE A 309 5.83 -14.05 -23.58
CA ILE A 309 7.04 -14.68 -23.04
C ILE A 309 8.19 -13.69 -22.92
N ASP A 310 8.43 -12.93 -23.99
CA ASP A 310 9.61 -12.06 -24.08
C ASP A 310 9.38 -10.72 -23.38
N ALA A 311 8.13 -10.25 -23.34
CA ALA A 311 7.73 -9.01 -22.68
C ALA A 311 7.12 -9.25 -21.29
N ARG A 312 7.49 -8.40 -20.32
CA ARG A 312 7.02 -8.49 -18.93
C ARG A 312 6.27 -7.22 -18.52
N PRO A 313 5.23 -7.34 -17.67
CA PRO A 313 4.60 -6.19 -17.07
C PRO A 313 5.61 -5.46 -16.18
N SER A 314 5.50 -4.14 -16.17
CA SER A 314 6.27 -3.26 -15.29
C SER A 314 5.51 -3.06 -13.98
N GLY A 315 6.22 -3.07 -12.85
CA GLY A 315 5.62 -2.87 -11.53
C GLY A 315 5.16 -1.43 -11.30
N PHE A 316 4.17 -1.25 -10.43
CA PHE A 316 3.78 0.06 -9.92
C PHE A 316 4.52 0.32 -8.59
N ASP A 317 5.56 1.17 -8.63
CA ASP A 317 6.40 1.47 -7.46
C ASP A 317 5.95 2.76 -6.78
N ALA A 318 4.91 2.65 -5.95
CA ALA A 318 4.39 3.76 -5.16
C ALA A 318 5.41 4.31 -4.14
N ALA A 319 6.33 3.48 -3.66
CA ALA A 319 7.30 3.88 -2.64
C ALA A 319 8.38 4.81 -3.22
N SER A 320 8.83 4.56 -4.45
CA SER A 320 9.81 5.44 -5.12
C SER A 320 9.34 6.89 -5.28
N VAL A 321 8.04 7.12 -5.19
CA VAL A 321 7.37 8.41 -5.34
C VAL A 321 6.74 8.93 -4.04
N GLY A 322 7.01 8.28 -2.90
CA GLY A 322 6.53 8.71 -1.58
C GLY A 322 5.03 8.53 -1.36
N MET A 323 4.42 7.50 -1.95
CA MET A 323 2.98 7.21 -1.87
C MET A 323 2.64 5.88 -1.17
N GLU A 324 3.61 5.28 -0.47
CA GLU A 324 3.47 4.00 0.22
C GLU A 324 2.50 4.03 1.42
N GLU A 325 2.18 5.22 1.94
CA GLU A 325 1.23 5.45 3.03
C GLU A 325 -0.10 6.06 2.53
N SER A 326 -0.52 5.69 1.32
CA SER A 326 -1.76 6.20 0.71
C SER A 326 -2.54 5.09 0.02
N SER A 327 -3.73 5.44 -0.53
CA SER A 327 -4.49 4.60 -1.45
C SER A 327 -3.67 4.07 -2.66
N CYS A 328 -2.51 4.65 -2.98
CA CYS A 328 -1.62 4.14 -4.02
C CYS A 328 -1.00 2.78 -3.68
N ARG A 329 -0.90 2.42 -2.39
CA ARG A 329 -0.46 1.08 -1.97
C ARG A 329 -1.49 0.01 -2.30
N ALA A 330 -2.78 0.30 -2.13
CA ALA A 330 -3.84 -0.58 -2.61
C ALA A 330 -3.78 -0.75 -4.14
N LEU A 331 -3.47 0.31 -4.89
CA LEU A 331 -3.30 0.23 -6.34
C LEU A 331 -2.11 -0.66 -6.75
N ALA A 332 -0.99 -0.57 -6.04
CA ALA A 332 0.18 -1.42 -6.26
C ALA A 332 -0.17 -2.91 -6.09
N ASN A 333 -0.99 -3.25 -5.10
CA ASN A 333 -1.43 -4.63 -4.85
C ASN A 333 -2.48 -5.13 -5.85
N LEU A 334 -3.16 -4.23 -6.56
CA LEU A 334 -4.07 -4.57 -7.65
C LEU A 334 -3.39 -4.60 -9.02
N SER A 335 -2.11 -4.28 -9.13
CA SER A 335 -1.41 -4.12 -10.42
C SER A 335 -0.55 -5.33 -10.75
#